data_AF-O83474-F1
#
_entry.id   AF-O83474-F1
#
_cell.length_a   1.000
_cell.length_b   1.000
_cell.length_c   1.000
_cell.angle_alpha   90.00
_cell.angle_beta   90.00
_cell.angle_gamma   90.00
#
_symmetry.space_group_name_H-M   'P 1'
#
loop_
_entity.id
_entity.type
_entity.pdbx_description
1 polymer ?
#
loop_
_entity_poly.entity_id
_entity_poly.type
_entity_poly.pdbx_seq_one_letter_code
_entity_poly.pdbx_strand_id
1 'polypeptide(L)'
;MLQAAACGAMRGGVLEYTGKMEGMGVRVERVRCEQNLSKTAFARELGIGVEELDAIERGTMPLSRDLTLLLCVVFAVNRLWLESGEGEPFSASAVSPQETVQPEEEAREPPIPPPRWRG
;
A
#
# COMPACT_ATOMS: atom_id res chain seq x y z
N MET A 1 -14.08 -13.39 7.72
CA MET A 1 -14.77 -12.22 7.12
C MET A 1 -13.78 -11.07 7.11
N LEU A 2 -13.09 -10.85 5.99
CA LEU A 2 -12.08 -9.78 5.86
C LEU A 2 -12.79 -8.54 5.31
N GLN A 3 -13.01 -7.52 6.16
CA GLN A 3 -13.56 -6.25 5.70
C GLN A 3 -12.48 -5.49 4.91
N ALA A 4 -12.57 -5.57 3.58
CA ALA A 4 -11.96 -4.60 2.69
C ALA A 4 -12.77 -3.30 2.77
N ALA A 5 -12.37 -2.40 3.66
CA ALA A 5 -12.87 -1.03 3.64
C ALA A 5 -12.24 -0.32 2.43
N ALA A 6 -12.99 -0.26 1.32
CA ALA A 6 -12.56 0.37 0.08
C ALA A 6 -12.12 1.82 0.34
N CYS A 7 -10.85 2.10 0.06
CA CYS A 7 -10.33 3.45 -0.01
C CYS A 7 -10.87 4.10 -1.28
N GLY A 8 -11.86 4.99 -1.12
CA GLY A 8 -12.54 5.65 -2.25
C GLY A 8 -13.71 4.84 -2.82
N ALA A 9 -14.81 5.52 -3.13
CA ALA A 9 -15.98 4.92 -3.74
C ALA A 9 -15.65 4.45 -5.17
N MET A 10 -15.56 3.13 -5.37
CA MET A 10 -15.43 2.52 -6.69
C MET A 10 -16.74 2.73 -7.49
N ARG A 11 -16.82 3.78 -8.31
CA ARG A 11 -17.79 3.87 -9.40
C ARG A 11 -17.04 3.76 -10.72
N GLY A 12 -17.29 2.69 -11.49
CA GLY A 12 -16.92 2.63 -12.90
C GLY A 12 -15.50 2.15 -13.26
N GLY A 13 -14.73 1.56 -12.33
CA GLY A 13 -13.49 0.85 -12.68
C GLY A 13 -12.30 1.73 -13.08
N VAL A 14 -12.39 3.05 -12.87
CA VAL A 14 -11.28 3.99 -12.96
C VAL A 14 -11.24 4.76 -11.64
N LEU A 15 -10.06 4.95 -11.07
CA LEU A 15 -9.87 5.89 -9.95
C LEU A 15 -10.18 7.30 -10.47
N GLU A 16 -11.44 7.70 -10.46
CA GLU A 16 -11.84 9.08 -10.73
C GLU A 16 -11.40 9.94 -9.54
N TYR A 17 -10.18 10.45 -9.60
CA TYR A 17 -9.72 11.50 -8.72
C TYR A 17 -10.50 12.77 -9.08
N THR A 18 -11.60 13.04 -8.38
CA THR A 18 -12.47 14.19 -8.65
C THR A 18 -11.74 15.49 -8.28
N GLY A 19 -11.00 16.09 -9.22
CA GLY A 19 -10.80 17.53 -9.40
C GLY A 19 -10.59 18.43 -8.16
N LYS A 20 -10.06 17.93 -7.04
CA LYS A 20 -9.55 18.75 -5.93
C LYS A 20 -8.12 19.13 -6.29
N MET A 21 -7.74 20.40 -6.12
CA MET A 21 -6.33 20.81 -6.15
C MET A 21 -5.52 19.81 -5.34
N GLU A 22 -4.49 19.22 -5.96
CA GLU A 22 -3.66 18.18 -5.34
C GLU A 22 -2.81 18.77 -4.21
N GLY A 23 -3.44 19.01 -3.07
CA GLY A 23 -2.74 19.31 -1.82
C GLY A 23 -2.06 18.06 -1.27
N MET A 24 -1.08 18.26 -0.40
CA MET A 24 -0.36 17.15 0.25
C MET A 24 -1.31 16.13 0.90
N GLY A 25 -2.42 16.59 1.49
CA GLY A 25 -3.44 15.71 2.10
C GLY A 25 -4.03 14.69 1.14
N VAL A 26 -4.32 15.10 -0.10
CA VAL A 26 -4.85 14.19 -1.14
C VAL A 26 -3.81 13.13 -1.52
N ARG A 27 -2.53 13.51 -1.57
CA ARG A 27 -1.44 12.57 -1.82
C ARG A 27 -1.25 11.57 -0.67
N VAL A 28 -1.44 12.00 0.57
CA VAL A 28 -1.44 11.10 1.75
C VAL A 28 -2.57 10.07 1.67
N GLU A 29 -3.78 10.52 1.31
CA GLU A 29 -4.91 9.62 1.09
C GLU A 29 -4.60 8.59 -0.01
N ARG A 30 -3.99 9.04 -1.11
CA ARG A 30 -3.56 8.17 -2.22
C ARG A 30 -2.57 7.11 -1.74
N VAL A 31 -1.53 7.49 -1.00
CA VAL A 31 -0.56 6.53 -0.44
C VAL A 31 -1.26 5.48 0.41
N ARG A 32 -2.20 5.88 1.28
CA ARG A 32 -2.97 4.94 2.09
C ARG A 32 -3.82 3.98 1.23
N CYS A 33 -4.47 4.50 0.18
CA CYS A 33 -5.27 3.69 -0.74
C CYS A 33 -4.43 2.65 -1.48
N GLU A 34 -3.26 3.04 -1.98
CA GLU A 34 -2.37 2.14 -2.72
C GLU A 34 -1.83 1.00 -1.82
N GLN A 35 -1.64 1.28 -0.53
CA GLN A 35 -1.30 0.27 0.47
C GLN A 35 -2.49 -0.59 0.94
N ASN A 36 -3.71 -0.33 0.45
CA ASN A 36 -4.94 -1.00 0.85
C ASN A 36 -5.20 -0.96 2.37
N LEU A 37 -4.83 0.14 3.03
CA LEU A 37 -4.97 0.30 4.48
C LEU A 37 -6.20 1.13 4.86
N SER A 38 -6.86 0.72 5.95
CA SER A 38 -7.88 1.55 6.61
C SER A 38 -7.24 2.77 7.26
N LYS A 39 -8.01 3.85 7.50
CA LYS A 39 -7.51 5.04 8.21
C LYS A 39 -6.94 4.68 9.59
N THR A 40 -7.58 3.75 10.30
CA THR A 40 -7.12 3.27 11.61
C THR A 40 -5.79 2.55 11.53
N ALA A 41 -5.61 1.64 10.56
CA ALA A 41 -4.35 0.93 10.38
C ALA A 41 -3.23 1.90 10.00
N PHE A 42 -3.49 2.79 9.03
CA PHE A 42 -2.51 3.75 8.54
C PHE A 42 -2.09 4.76 9.61
N ALA A 43 -3.03 5.31 10.38
CA ALA A 43 -2.74 6.21 11.50
C ALA A 43 -1.89 5.53 12.58
N ARG A 44 -2.15 4.23 12.85
CA ARG A 44 -1.37 3.43 13.79
C ARG A 44 0.08 3.25 13.33
N GLU A 45 0.33 2.95 12.05
CA GLU A 45 1.69 2.83 11.50
C GLU A 45 2.46 4.15 11.58
N LEU A 46 1.75 5.28 11.49
CA LEU A 46 2.33 6.63 11.62
C LEU A 46 2.39 7.14 13.08
N GLY A 47 1.82 6.41 14.04
CA GLY A 47 1.79 6.83 15.45
C GLY A 47 0.93 8.07 15.74
N ILE A 48 -0.06 8.35 14.89
CA ILE A 48 -0.96 9.53 15.02
C ILE A 48 -2.41 9.12 15.29
N GLY A 49 -3.24 10.10 15.64
CA GLY A 49 -4.68 9.90 15.79
C GLY A 49 -5.40 9.72 14.44
N VAL A 50 -6.50 8.97 14.43
CA VAL A 50 -7.35 8.82 13.22
C VAL A 50 -7.97 10.16 12.81
N GLU A 51 -8.37 10.98 13.79
CA GLU A 51 -8.92 12.33 13.55
C GLU A 51 -7.87 13.27 12.95
N GLU A 52 -6.61 13.15 13.39
CA GLU A 52 -5.48 13.90 12.85
C GLU A 52 -5.21 13.50 11.39
N LEU A 53 -5.14 12.20 11.11
CA LEU A 53 -5.01 11.70 9.74
C LEU A 53 -6.16 12.20 8.85
N ASP A 54 -7.39 12.15 9.33
CA ASP A 54 -8.57 12.57 8.59
C ASP A 54 -8.58 14.09 8.33
N ALA A 55 -8.09 14.90 9.28
CA ALA A 55 -7.88 16.33 9.10
C ALA A 55 -6.77 16.65 8.09
N ILE A 56 -5.69 15.85 8.07
CA ILE A 56 -4.60 15.93 7.10
C ILE A 56 -5.09 15.59 5.70
N GLU A 57 -5.79 14.45 5.52
CA GLU A 57 -6.30 14.01 4.21
C GLU A 57 -7.26 15.03 3.60
N ARG A 58 -8.09 15.68 4.43
CA ARG A 58 -8.96 16.79 3.98
C ARG A 58 -8.22 18.08 3.65
N GLY A 59 -6.95 18.22 4.02
CA GLY A 59 -6.18 19.46 3.91
C GLY A 59 -6.57 20.53 4.94
N THR A 60 -7.31 20.15 5.98
CA THR A 60 -7.66 21.07 7.09
C THR A 60 -6.53 21.22 8.10
N MET A 61 -5.59 20.27 8.12
CA MET A 61 -4.38 20.31 8.93
C MET A 61 -3.15 20.07 8.02
N PRO A 62 -2.07 20.84 8.17
CA PRO A 62 -0.86 20.61 7.40
C PRO A 62 -0.12 19.35 7.89
N LEU A 63 0.58 18.69 6.98
CA LEU A 63 1.48 17.59 7.31
C LEU A 63 2.74 18.16 8.00
N SER A 64 3.06 17.70 9.21
CA SER A 64 4.28 18.13 9.90
C SER A 64 5.52 17.56 9.22
N ARG A 65 6.66 18.26 9.31
CA ARG A 65 7.93 17.81 8.70
C ARG A 65 8.32 16.40 9.16
N ASP A 66 8.16 16.11 10.45
CA ASP A 66 8.55 14.83 11.02
C ASP A 66 7.63 13.70 10.52
N LEU A 67 6.33 13.98 10.41
CA LEU A 67 5.37 13.04 9.83
C LEU A 67 5.59 12.81 8.33
N THR A 68 5.97 13.85 7.58
CA THR A 68 6.39 13.74 6.17
C THR A 68 7.55 12.75 6.02
N LEU A 69 8.59 12.90 6.84
CA LEU A 69 9.76 12.02 6.80
C LEU A 69 9.41 10.59 7.21
N LEU A 70 8.60 10.43 8.27
CA LEU A 70 8.14 9.12 8.72
C LEU A 70 7.35 8.40 7.63
N LEU A 71 6.42 9.09 6.96
CA LEU A 71 5.62 8.54 5.87
C LEU A 71 6.52 8.10 4.70
N CYS A 72 7.52 8.92 4.32
CA CYS A 72 8.50 8.56 3.30
C CYS A 72 9.26 7.26 3.65
N VAL A 73 9.66 7.10 4.91
CA VAL A 73 10.41 5.92 5.37
C VAL A 73 9.52 4.68 5.45
N VAL A 74 8.34 4.79 6.05
CA VAL A 74 7.44 3.66 6.31
C VAL A 74 6.81 3.13 5.02
N PHE A 75 6.46 4.03 4.09
CA PHE A 75 5.71 3.68 2.89
C PHE A 75 6.51 3.84 1.59
N ALA A 76 7.84 4.03 1.68
CA ALA A 76 8.72 4.22 0.54
C ALA A 76 8.29 5.35 -0.41
N VAL A 77 7.64 6.39 0.12
CA VAL A 77 7.09 7.50 -0.65
C VAL A 77 8.18 8.50 -1.03
N ASN A 78 8.16 8.94 -2.28
CA ASN A 78 9.04 9.97 -2.77
C ASN A 78 8.64 11.34 -2.18
N ARG A 79 9.57 11.95 -1.45
CA ARG A 79 9.35 13.25 -0.80
C ARG A 79 9.06 14.37 -1.81
N LEU A 80 9.74 14.39 -2.95
CA LEU A 80 9.50 15.42 -3.98
C LEU A 80 8.06 15.34 -4.47
N TRP A 81 7.62 14.13 -4.82
CA TRP A 81 6.24 13.90 -5.23
C TRP A 81 5.25 14.26 -4.12
N LEU A 82 5.54 13.92 -2.87
CA LEU A 82 4.65 14.25 -1.75
C LEU A 82 4.54 15.75 -1.51
N GLU A 83 5.60 16.54 -1.72
CA GLU A 83 5.62 17.98 -1.48
C GLU A 83 5.11 18.79 -2.70
N SER A 84 5.62 18.52 -3.91
CA SER A 84 5.31 19.28 -5.13
C SER A 84 4.29 18.61 -6.06
N GLY A 85 4.06 17.31 -5.92
CA GLY A 85 3.29 16.50 -6.88
C GLY A 85 4.10 16.05 -8.10
N GLU A 86 5.40 16.39 -8.16
CA GLU A 86 6.25 16.07 -9.31
C GLU A 86 6.96 14.72 -9.15
N GLY A 87 7.04 13.97 -10.24
CA GLY A 87 7.72 12.67 -10.30
C GLY A 87 6.86 11.49 -9.87
N GLU A 88 7.51 10.35 -9.64
CA GLU A 88 6.82 9.11 -9.26
C GLU A 88 6.53 9.07 -7.74
N PRO A 89 5.35 8.56 -7.34
CA PRO A 89 4.91 8.55 -5.94
C PRO A 89 5.73 7.65 -5.03
N PHE A 90 6.22 6.52 -5.54
CA PHE A 90 7.00 5.56 -4.77
C PHE A 90 8.43 5.49 -5.28
N SER A 91 9.35 5.39 -4.34
CA SER A 91 10.75 5.10 -4.65
C SER A 91 10.91 3.62 -5.00
N ALA A 92 11.65 3.33 -6.07
CA ALA A 92 11.91 1.97 -6.57
C ALA A 92 12.66 1.06 -5.58
N SER A 93 13.02 1.57 -4.39
CA SER A 93 13.63 0.76 -3.33
C SER A 93 12.62 -0.09 -2.56
N ALA A 94 11.32 0.00 -2.87
CA ALA A 94 10.36 -0.97 -2.38
C ALA A 94 10.62 -2.32 -3.06
N VAL A 95 11.29 -3.24 -2.36
CA VAL A 95 11.14 -4.67 -2.64
C VAL A 95 9.65 -4.96 -2.60
N SER A 96 9.09 -5.20 -3.77
CA SER A 96 7.74 -5.70 -3.94
C SER A 96 7.73 -7.12 -3.37
N PRO A 97 6.84 -7.48 -2.42
CA PRO A 97 6.45 -8.87 -2.20
C PRO A 97 5.59 -9.31 -3.37
N GLN A 98 6.18 -9.33 -4.56
CA GLN A 98 5.66 -10.06 -5.71
C GLN A 98 6.63 -11.20 -5.94
N GLU A 99 6.58 -12.19 -5.05
CA GLU A 99 6.86 -13.57 -5.45
C GLU A 99 5.78 -13.97 -6.45
N THR A 100 6.00 -13.63 -7.71
CA THR A 100 5.49 -14.44 -8.82
C THR A 100 6.64 -15.30 -9.30
N VAL A 101 6.78 -16.50 -8.73
CA VAL A 101 7.36 -17.64 -9.45
C VAL A 101 6.28 -18.70 -9.56
N GLN A 102 6.10 -19.14 -10.80
CA GLN A 102 5.00 -19.89 -11.40
C GLN A 102 4.72 -21.27 -10.75
N PRO A 103 3.50 -21.81 -10.91
CA PRO A 103 3.17 -23.18 -10.57
C PRO A 103 3.34 -24.10 -11.78
N GLU A 104 4.48 -24.78 -11.97
CA GLU A 104 4.61 -26.00 -12.80
C GLU A 104 6.07 -26.46 -12.91
N GLU A 105 6.43 -27.57 -12.26
CA GLU A 105 7.16 -28.74 -12.82
C GLU A 105 7.58 -29.74 -11.72
N GLU A 106 6.66 -30.15 -10.82
CA GLU A 106 6.87 -31.36 -10.00
C GLU A 106 6.11 -32.52 -10.65
N ALA A 107 6.51 -32.82 -11.89
CA ALA A 107 6.10 -34.01 -12.61
C ALA A 107 7.36 -34.76 -13.06
N ARG A 108 8.19 -35.21 -12.11
CA ARG A 108 9.22 -36.23 -12.41
C ARG A 108 9.83 -36.96 -11.20
N GLU A 109 9.02 -37.40 -10.25
CA GLU A 109 9.37 -38.63 -9.52
C GLU A 109 8.27 -39.69 -9.69
N PRO A 110 8.58 -40.85 -10.30
CA PRO A 110 7.64 -41.97 -10.31
C PRO A 110 7.42 -42.47 -8.88
N PRO A 111 6.24 -42.99 -8.55
CA PRO A 111 5.95 -43.49 -7.21
C PRO A 111 6.99 -44.55 -6.81
N ILE A 112 7.62 -44.36 -5.65
CA ILE A 112 8.53 -45.32 -5.04
C ILE A 112 7.78 -46.67 -4.96
N PRO A 113 8.27 -47.75 -5.59
CA PRO A 113 7.60 -49.04 -5.49
C PRO A 113 7.63 -49.52 -4.03
N PRO A 114 6.55 -50.15 -3.53
CA PRO A 114 6.53 -50.66 -2.18
C PRO A 114 7.65 -51.71 -1.99
N PRO A 115 8.24 -51.81 -0.79
CA PRO A 115 9.29 -52.78 -0.52
C PRO A 115 8.77 -54.19 -0.81
N ARG A 116 9.44 -54.88 -1.73
CA ARG A 116 9.24 -56.31 -1.96
C ARG A 116 9.96 -57.07 -0.85
N TRP A 117 9.29 -57.30 0.27
CA TRP A 117 9.77 -58.25 1.26
C TRP A 117 9.72 -59.64 0.63
N ARG A 118 10.89 -60.20 0.34
CA ARG A 118 11.04 -61.60 -0.10
C ARG A 118 11.51 -62.38 1.13
N GLY A 119 10.60 -63.14 1.72
CA GLY A 119 10.82 -64.01 2.88
C GLY A 119 9.60 -64.87 3.10
#